data_AF-Q6MPH8-F1
#
_entry.id   AF-Q6MPH8-F1
#
_cell.length_a   1.000
_cell.length_b   1.000
_cell.length_c   1.000
_cell.angle_alpha   90.00
_cell.angle_beta   90.00
_cell.angle_gamma   90.00
#
_symmetry.space_group_name_H-M   'P 1'
#
loop_
_entity.id
_entity.type
_entity.pdbx_description
1 polymer ?
#
loop_
_entity_poly.entity_id
_entity_poly.type
_entity_poly.pdbx_seq_one_letter_code
_entity_poly.pdbx_strand_id
1 'polypeptide(L)'
;MTSLAAGTLSITKDSFSKRDGKFHFLTNFLSLRMGDVPSWNKTFLILKIASRCPLVLHYTSDNLPMGMLDRYKKKGGFFQLLQLLETSPAAKREQFLGLIGGESPAWEEALRKRILTITRVYSWDGQYLVEIFSRVQPLTLANALHGNPQEQVDQLLACLPPISKRKITDMMAESAPTAAEKSTCISKMLSEVRGFVSQGIIRLEKVDPELHIPENIEEMLSVNAFATPTFDAEPAAKKDSKPNIVGDSDPASQQENEFLKRKVNQLASEVNALKHENSVLKDKLSQIKKIA
;
A
#
# COMPACT_ATOMS: atom_id res chain seq x y z
N MET A 1 13.68 -3.35 45.87
CA MET A 1 13.14 -4.35 44.90
C MET A 1 12.38 -3.54 43.86
N THR A 2 12.76 -3.40 42.60
CA THR A 2 13.48 -4.29 41.67
C THR A 2 14.20 -3.40 40.65
N SER A 3 15.48 -3.68 40.40
CA SER A 3 16.34 -2.99 39.43
C SER A 3 16.19 -3.64 38.06
N LEU A 4 15.91 -2.85 37.01
CA LEU A 4 15.97 -3.32 35.62
C LEU A 4 17.36 -2.99 35.04
N ALA A 5 18.15 -4.05 34.82
CA ALA A 5 19.47 -3.96 34.21
C ALA A 5 19.36 -3.69 32.70
N ALA A 6 20.10 -2.68 32.24
CA ALA A 6 20.36 -2.44 30.83
C ALA A 6 21.33 -3.51 30.29
N GLY A 7 20.89 -4.28 29.29
CA GLY A 7 21.75 -5.24 28.57
C GLY A 7 22.47 -4.57 27.42
N THR A 8 23.77 -4.29 27.59
CA THR A 8 24.68 -3.84 26.54
C THR A 8 25.01 -5.01 25.60
N LEU A 9 24.78 -4.84 24.29
CA LEU A 9 25.13 -5.85 23.28
C LEU A 9 26.56 -5.59 22.77
N SER A 10 27.54 -6.37 23.25
CA SER A 10 28.90 -6.39 22.72
C SER A 10 29.00 -7.41 21.59
N ILE A 11 29.33 -6.96 20.37
CA ILE A 11 29.63 -7.83 19.23
C ILE A 11 31.16 -8.06 19.21
N THR A 12 31.60 -9.24 19.62
CA THR A 12 33.00 -9.69 19.46
C THR A 12 33.22 -10.19 18.02
N LYS A 13 34.43 -9.93 17.50
CA LYS A 13 34.81 -10.02 16.09
C LYS A 13 35.27 -11.41 15.63
N ASP A 14 35.11 -12.44 16.45
CA ASP A 14 35.75 -13.74 16.25
C ASP A 14 34.73 -14.83 15.89
N SER A 15 34.33 -14.90 14.63
CA SER A 15 33.67 -16.08 14.05
C SER A 15 33.81 -16.09 12.53
N PHE A 16 35.05 -16.09 12.05
CA PHE A 16 35.37 -16.31 10.64
C PHE A 16 36.40 -17.42 10.52
N SER A 17 35.93 -18.64 10.24
CA SER A 17 36.81 -19.77 9.90
C SER A 17 36.87 -19.90 8.39
N LYS A 18 38.03 -19.56 7.82
CA LYS A 18 38.35 -19.71 6.40
C LYS A 18 38.88 -21.12 6.18
N ARG A 19 38.06 -21.99 5.58
CA ARG A 19 38.55 -23.21 4.92
C ARG A 19 37.96 -23.29 3.52
N ASP A 20 38.86 -23.40 2.55
CA ASP A 20 38.63 -23.77 1.15
C ASP A 20 37.76 -22.85 0.29
N GLY A 21 37.92 -21.53 0.43
CA GLY A 21 37.47 -20.56 -0.59
C GLY A 21 35.96 -20.48 -0.84
N LYS A 22 35.14 -21.22 -0.08
CA LYS A 22 33.68 -21.18 -0.15
C LYS A 22 33.12 -20.72 1.20
N PHE A 23 32.36 -19.62 1.16
CA PHE A 23 31.55 -19.19 2.28
C PHE A 23 30.34 -20.11 2.41
N HIS A 24 30.38 -21.04 3.36
CA HIS A 24 29.18 -21.75 3.81
C HIS A 24 28.55 -20.96 4.95
N PHE A 25 27.39 -20.36 4.70
CA PHE A 25 26.53 -19.85 5.77
C PHE A 25 25.90 -21.07 6.47
N LEU A 26 26.31 -21.35 7.71
CA LEU A 26 25.63 -22.30 8.58
C LEU A 26 24.27 -21.70 8.96
N THR A 27 23.20 -22.13 8.29
CA THR A 27 21.80 -21.76 8.57
C THR A 27 21.22 -22.45 9.81
N ASN A 28 22.05 -22.90 10.74
CA ASN A 28 21.61 -23.60 11.94
C ASN A 28 22.14 -22.89 13.18
N PHE A 29 21.55 -21.74 13.55
CA PHE A 29 21.49 -21.30 14.95
C PHE A 29 20.52 -20.11 15.11
N LEU A 30 19.21 -20.37 14.97
CA LEU A 30 18.16 -19.48 15.45
C LEU A 30 16.86 -20.26 15.69
N SER A 31 16.98 -21.39 16.42
CA SER A 31 15.86 -21.95 17.17
C SER A 31 15.94 -21.40 18.59
N LEU A 32 15.59 -20.13 18.75
CA LEU A 32 15.42 -19.50 20.05
C LEU A 32 13.94 -19.13 20.16
N ARG A 33 13.29 -19.77 21.13
CA ARG A 33 11.89 -19.55 21.57
C ARG A 33 11.55 -18.05 21.57
N MET A 34 10.84 -17.60 20.55
CA MET A 34 9.96 -16.45 20.63
C MET A 34 8.54 -16.97 20.44
N GLY A 35 7.84 -17.15 21.55
CA GLY A 35 6.38 -17.21 21.53
C GLY A 35 5.85 -15.85 21.08
N ASP A 36 4.85 -15.89 20.20
CA ASP A 36 3.98 -14.79 19.79
C ASP A 36 4.64 -13.46 19.39
N VAL A 37 5.35 -13.50 18.25
CA VAL A 37 5.63 -12.28 17.48
C VAL A 37 4.98 -12.40 16.10
N PRO A 38 4.14 -11.43 15.67
CA PRO A 38 3.49 -11.45 14.37
C PRO A 38 4.50 -11.57 13.23
N SER A 39 4.17 -12.40 12.23
CA SER A 39 4.99 -12.75 11.06
C SER A 39 5.67 -11.57 10.34
N TRP A 40 5.13 -10.36 10.46
CA TRP A 40 5.60 -9.14 9.81
C TRP A 40 6.94 -8.62 10.36
N ASN A 41 7.25 -8.88 11.63
CA ASN A 41 8.52 -8.44 12.25
C ASN A 41 9.72 -9.29 11.81
N LYS A 42 9.51 -10.53 11.38
CA LYS A 42 10.59 -11.40 10.90
C LYS A 42 11.15 -10.93 9.55
N THR A 43 10.29 -10.45 8.66
CA THR A 43 10.68 -9.90 7.35
C THR A 43 11.47 -8.59 7.50
N PHE A 44 11.10 -7.76 8.48
CA PHE A 44 11.79 -6.51 8.79
C PHE A 44 13.23 -6.73 9.28
N LEU A 45 13.47 -7.82 10.02
CA LEU A 45 14.80 -8.18 10.51
C LEU A 45 15.72 -8.68 9.37
N ILE A 46 15.16 -9.43 8.40
CA ILE A 46 15.89 -9.93 7.24
C ILE A 46 16.35 -8.78 6.33
N LEU A 47 15.51 -7.76 6.11
CA LEU A 47 15.88 -6.57 5.34
C LEU A 47 16.94 -5.69 6.04
N LYS A 48 16.97 -5.68 7.38
CA LYS A 48 17.97 -4.92 8.15
C LYS A 48 19.37 -5.55 8.07
N ILE A 49 19.46 -6.87 7.86
CA ILE A 49 20.71 -7.61 7.68
C ILE A 49 21.24 -7.46 6.24
N ALA A 50 20.36 -7.43 5.23
CA ALA A 50 20.76 -7.28 3.82
C ALA A 50 21.42 -5.93 3.48
N SER A 51 21.22 -4.89 4.31
CA SER A 51 21.79 -3.55 4.07
C SER A 51 23.28 -3.41 4.44
N ARG A 52 23.98 -4.48 4.84
CA ARG A 52 25.38 -4.45 5.30
C ARG A 52 26.39 -5.29 4.50
N CYS A 53 26.00 -5.88 3.36
CA CYS A 53 26.93 -6.66 2.54
C CYS A 53 26.88 -6.21 1.07
N PRO A 54 27.97 -5.66 0.50
CA PRO A 54 28.11 -5.55 -0.94
C PRO A 54 28.73 -6.85 -1.45
N LEU A 55 27.89 -7.78 -1.90
CA LEU A 55 28.36 -8.98 -2.61
C LEU A 55 27.70 -9.02 -3.98
N VAL A 56 28.53 -8.80 -5.00
CA VAL A 56 28.26 -9.02 -6.41
C VAL A 56 27.83 -10.47 -6.59
N LEU A 57 26.58 -10.70 -6.98
CA LEU A 57 26.06 -12.02 -7.31
C LEU A 57 26.15 -12.24 -8.82
N HIS A 58 27.01 -13.17 -9.23
CA HIS A 58 26.95 -13.80 -10.54
C HIS A 58 25.65 -14.63 -10.64
N TYR A 59 24.87 -14.37 -11.68
CA TYR A 59 23.56 -14.97 -11.92
C TYR A 59 23.70 -16.23 -12.77
N THR A 60 23.31 -17.40 -12.24
CA THR A 60 23.04 -18.60 -13.03
C THR A 60 21.57 -18.61 -13.43
N SER A 61 21.29 -18.49 -14.73
CA SER A 61 19.98 -18.65 -15.36
C SER A 61 19.49 -20.09 -15.22
N ASP A 62 18.62 -20.40 -14.26
CA ASP A 62 17.67 -21.54 -14.32
C ASP A 62 16.66 -21.57 -13.13
N ASN A 63 16.21 -20.40 -12.69
CA ASN A 63 14.98 -20.21 -11.91
C ASN A 63 14.65 -18.72 -11.99
N LEU A 64 13.71 -18.35 -12.87
CA LEU A 64 13.25 -16.96 -12.96
C LEU A 64 12.76 -16.54 -11.56
N PRO A 65 13.37 -15.51 -10.94
CA PRO A 65 12.91 -15.04 -9.65
C PRO A 65 11.47 -14.56 -9.84
N MET A 66 10.53 -15.01 -9.02
CA MET A 66 9.22 -14.35 -8.93
C MET A 66 9.48 -12.85 -8.77
N GLY A 67 8.95 -12.04 -9.68
CA GLY A 67 9.17 -10.60 -9.71
C GLY A 67 8.85 -10.01 -8.35
N MET A 68 9.48 -8.89 -7.98
CA MET A 68 9.25 -8.29 -6.67
C MET A 68 7.75 -8.01 -6.45
N LEU A 69 7.06 -7.65 -7.53
CA LEU A 69 5.63 -7.37 -7.56
C LEU A 69 4.74 -8.60 -7.33
N ASP A 70 5.19 -9.81 -7.68
CA ASP A 70 4.36 -11.03 -7.62
C ASP A 70 3.86 -11.32 -6.20
N ARG A 71 4.64 -10.93 -5.18
CA ARG A 71 4.28 -11.09 -3.76
C ARG A 71 3.07 -10.23 -3.35
N TYR A 72 2.80 -9.17 -4.11
CA TYR A 72 1.80 -8.15 -3.82
C TYR A 72 0.56 -8.26 -4.72
N LYS A 73 0.54 -9.15 -5.72
CA LYS A 73 -0.63 -9.38 -6.61
C LYS A 73 -1.80 -10.11 -5.93
N LYS A 74 -1.63 -10.57 -4.68
CA LYS A 74 -2.70 -11.17 -3.87
C LYS A 74 -3.60 -10.10 -3.25
N LYS A 75 -4.82 -10.47 -2.86
CA LYS A 75 -5.78 -9.57 -2.19
C LYS A 75 -5.16 -8.82 -1.01
N GLY A 76 -5.25 -7.50 -1.02
CA GLY A 76 -4.70 -6.61 0.00
C GLY A 76 -3.20 -6.36 -0.14
N GLY A 77 -2.52 -7.01 -1.08
CA GLY A 77 -1.10 -6.82 -1.34
C GLY A 77 -0.78 -5.43 -1.89
N PHE A 78 -1.72 -4.79 -2.62
CA PHE A 78 -1.57 -3.39 -3.03
C PHE A 78 -1.45 -2.46 -1.83
N PHE A 79 -2.32 -2.64 -0.83
CA PHE A 79 -2.26 -1.84 0.41
C PHE A 79 -0.96 -2.08 1.19
N GLN A 80 -0.47 -3.32 1.24
CA GLN A 80 0.80 -3.66 1.89
C GLN A 80 1.98 -2.96 1.21
N LEU A 81 2.00 -2.96 -0.12
CA LEU A 81 3.02 -2.30 -0.91
C LEU A 81 2.95 -0.78 -0.73
N LEU A 82 1.74 -0.22 -0.71
CA LEU A 82 1.52 1.21 -0.49
C LEU A 82 2.04 1.66 0.88
N GLN A 83 1.72 0.92 1.94
CA GLN A 83 2.19 1.21 3.29
C GLN A 83 3.73 1.11 3.39
N LEU A 84 4.33 0.15 2.70
CA LEU A 84 5.79 0.03 2.61
C LEU A 84 6.40 1.26 1.92
N LEU A 85 5.80 1.74 0.82
CA LEU A 85 6.28 2.93 0.10
C LEU A 85 6.15 4.19 0.97
N GLU A 86 5.02 4.38 1.63
CA GLU A 86 4.73 5.54 2.50
C GLU A 86 5.68 5.65 3.68
N THR A 87 6.09 4.52 4.25
CA THR A 87 7.01 4.46 5.41
C THR A 87 8.48 4.36 5.01
N SER A 88 8.78 4.21 3.72
CA SER A 88 10.16 4.19 3.20
C SER A 88 10.71 5.60 2.97
N PRO A 89 12.03 5.82 3.16
CA PRO A 89 12.70 7.06 2.77
C PRO A 89 12.54 7.35 1.28
N ALA A 90 12.49 8.63 0.89
CA ALA A 90 12.22 9.06 -0.49
C ALA A 90 13.13 8.37 -1.54
N ALA A 91 14.45 8.29 -1.30
CA ALA A 91 15.37 7.64 -2.22
C ALA A 91 15.05 6.15 -2.44
N LYS A 92 14.69 5.42 -1.37
CA LYS A 92 14.30 4.00 -1.48
C LYS A 92 12.93 3.83 -2.12
N ARG A 93 12.00 4.74 -1.84
CA ARG A 93 10.67 4.76 -2.45
C ARG A 93 10.75 4.90 -3.96
N GLU A 94 11.54 5.84 -4.47
CA GLU A 94 11.71 6.02 -5.91
C GLU A 94 12.43 4.82 -6.55
N GLN A 95 13.40 4.21 -5.87
CA GLN A 95 14.00 2.95 -6.33
C GLN A 95 12.97 1.82 -6.44
N PHE A 96 12.11 1.64 -5.44
CA PHE A 96 11.03 0.65 -5.50
C PHE A 96 10.04 0.95 -6.62
N LEU A 97 9.62 2.21 -6.78
CA LEU A 97 8.72 2.61 -7.86
C LEU A 97 9.33 2.36 -9.24
N GLY A 98 10.62 2.65 -9.43
CA GLY A 98 11.32 2.35 -10.67
C GLY A 98 11.41 0.85 -10.98
N LEU A 99 11.66 0.02 -9.95
CA LEU A 99 11.62 -1.45 -10.11
C LEU A 99 10.22 -1.94 -10.48
N ILE A 100 9.19 -1.42 -9.82
CA ILE A 100 7.78 -1.75 -10.11
C ILE A 100 7.42 -1.30 -11.51
N GLY A 101 7.83 -0.10 -11.94
CA GLY A 101 7.60 0.43 -13.28
C GLY A 101 8.23 -0.44 -14.37
N GLY A 102 9.42 -1.00 -14.10
CA GLY A 102 10.06 -1.97 -14.98
C GLY A 102 9.29 -3.29 -15.11
N GLU A 103 8.59 -3.73 -14.05
CA GLU A 103 7.76 -4.95 -14.06
C GLU A 103 6.34 -4.70 -14.59
N SER A 104 5.72 -3.57 -14.21
CA SER A 104 4.36 -3.18 -14.57
C SER A 104 4.14 -1.66 -14.41
N PRO A 105 4.13 -0.90 -15.52
CA PRO A 105 3.86 0.55 -15.49
C PRO A 105 2.50 0.91 -14.89
N ALA A 106 1.47 0.07 -15.12
CA ALA A 106 0.13 0.28 -14.57
C ALA A 106 0.12 0.24 -13.04
N TRP A 107 0.90 -0.66 -12.42
CA TRP A 107 1.05 -0.71 -10.97
C TRP A 107 1.79 0.50 -10.43
N GLU A 108 2.87 0.93 -11.08
CA GLU A 108 3.61 2.13 -10.68
C GLU A 108 2.70 3.36 -10.69
N GLU A 109 1.96 3.58 -11.78
CA GLU A 109 1.06 4.73 -11.91
C GLU A 109 -0.04 4.71 -10.84
N ALA A 110 -0.65 3.54 -10.61
CA ALA A 110 -1.69 3.37 -9.60
C ALA A 110 -1.17 3.64 -8.18
N LEU A 111 0.06 3.22 -7.86
CA LEU A 111 0.72 3.49 -6.59
C LEU A 111 1.05 4.97 -6.44
N ARG A 112 1.67 5.60 -7.44
CA ARG A 112 2.02 7.02 -7.40
C ARG A 112 0.81 7.91 -7.12
N LYS A 113 -0.34 7.62 -7.74
CA LYS A 113 -1.60 8.34 -7.49
C LYS A 113 -2.10 8.19 -6.05
N ARG A 114 -1.83 7.04 -5.42
CA ARG A 114 -2.42 6.65 -4.12
C ARG A 114 -1.49 6.77 -2.93
N ILE A 115 -0.21 7.10 -3.12
CA ILE A 115 0.74 7.31 -2.02
C ILE A 115 0.28 8.52 -1.20
N LEU A 116 0.06 8.28 0.09
CA LEU A 116 -0.20 9.33 1.06
C LEU A 116 1.12 9.99 1.47
N THR A 117 1.16 11.31 1.38
CA THR A 117 2.28 12.12 1.85
C THR A 117 1.80 13.08 2.92
N ILE A 118 2.71 13.53 3.77
CA ILE A 118 2.34 14.43 4.86
C ILE A 118 1.86 15.79 4.35
N THR A 119 2.44 16.27 3.26
CA THR A 119 2.00 17.49 2.57
C THR A 119 0.58 17.37 2.07
N ARG A 120 0.18 16.19 1.56
CA ARG A 120 -1.18 15.91 1.11
C ARG A 120 -2.15 15.86 2.30
N VAL A 121 -1.78 15.25 3.42
CA VAL A 121 -2.59 15.28 4.65
C VAL A 121 -2.80 16.73 5.12
N TYR A 122 -1.75 17.55 5.14
CA TYR A 122 -1.83 18.97 5.56
C TYR A 122 -2.69 19.84 4.63
N SER A 123 -2.96 19.39 3.41
CA SER A 123 -3.85 20.09 2.47
C SER A 123 -5.34 19.80 2.70
N TRP A 124 -5.69 18.83 3.55
CA TRP A 124 -7.08 18.50 3.84
C TRP A 124 -7.75 19.57 4.71
N ASP A 125 -9.08 19.63 4.62
CA ASP A 125 -9.87 20.57 5.39
C ASP A 125 -9.66 20.41 6.91
N GLY A 126 -9.80 21.53 7.63
CA GLY A 126 -9.61 21.60 9.08
C GLY A 126 -10.46 20.60 9.88
N GLN A 127 -11.64 20.21 9.36
CA GLN A 127 -12.50 19.19 9.98
C GLN A 127 -11.86 17.79 10.01
N TYR A 128 -11.05 17.45 9.01
CA TYR A 128 -10.32 16.17 8.98
C TYR A 128 -9.03 16.27 9.76
N LEU A 129 -8.35 17.43 9.69
CA LEU A 129 -7.15 17.70 10.47
C LEU A 129 -7.42 17.63 11.98
N VAL A 130 -8.55 18.17 12.47
CA VAL A 130 -8.88 18.09 13.91
C VAL A 130 -9.11 16.65 14.37
N GLU A 131 -9.75 15.81 13.55
CA GLU A 131 -9.95 14.38 13.87
C GLU A 131 -8.61 13.63 13.94
N ILE A 132 -7.68 13.93 13.04
CA ILE A 132 -6.34 13.32 13.03
C ILE A 132 -5.53 13.84 14.22
N PHE A 133 -5.37 15.14 14.34
CA PHE A 133 -4.48 15.78 15.32
C PHE A 133 -4.95 15.58 16.76
N SER A 134 -6.25 15.40 17.00
CA SER A 134 -6.77 15.11 18.34
C SER A 134 -6.49 13.67 18.80
N ARG A 135 -6.20 12.75 17.86
CA ARG A 135 -5.95 11.33 18.14
C ARG A 135 -4.47 10.96 18.07
N VAL A 136 -3.67 11.69 17.30
CA VAL A 136 -2.22 11.50 17.22
C VAL A 136 -1.55 11.93 18.52
N GLN A 137 -0.53 11.17 18.95
CA GLN A 137 0.25 11.50 20.14
C GLN A 137 0.87 12.91 20.02
N PRO A 138 0.73 13.80 21.04
CA PRO A 138 1.19 15.19 20.96
C PRO A 138 2.67 15.35 20.60
N LEU A 139 3.56 14.51 21.14
CA LEU A 139 5.00 14.54 20.81
C LEU A 139 5.25 14.18 19.34
N THR A 140 4.52 13.21 18.81
CA THR A 140 4.65 12.80 17.39
C THR A 140 4.22 13.94 16.48
N LEU A 141 3.13 14.63 16.81
CA LEU A 141 2.66 15.79 16.06
C LEU A 141 3.63 16.97 16.17
N ALA A 142 4.10 17.31 17.37
CA ALA A 142 5.08 18.37 17.60
C ALA A 142 6.36 18.15 16.77
N ASN A 143 6.94 16.94 16.84
CA ASN A 143 8.14 16.61 16.09
C ASN A 143 7.94 16.61 14.57
N ALA A 144 6.74 16.23 14.09
CA ALA A 144 6.44 16.24 12.66
C ALA A 144 6.20 17.64 12.10
N LEU A 145 5.64 18.56 12.91
CA LEU A 145 5.46 19.96 12.54
C LEU A 145 6.76 20.78 12.64
N HIS A 146 7.74 20.29 13.40
CA HIS A 146 8.98 21.01 13.65
C HIS A 146 9.77 21.29 12.36
N GLY A 147 10.04 22.57 12.10
CA GLY A 147 10.79 23.04 10.93
C GLY A 147 9.94 23.39 9.71
N ASN A 148 8.62 23.22 9.80
CA ASN A 148 7.71 23.84 8.83
C ASN A 148 7.66 25.37 9.08
N PRO A 149 7.30 26.18 8.06
CA PRO A 149 7.09 27.61 8.24
C PRO A 149 6.06 27.89 9.33
N GLN A 150 6.33 28.90 10.17
CA GLN A 150 5.49 29.21 11.33
C GLN A 150 4.03 29.49 10.94
N GLU A 151 3.82 30.20 9.82
CA GLU A 151 2.47 30.46 9.27
C GLU A 151 1.70 29.18 8.97
N GLN A 152 2.38 28.18 8.40
CA GLN A 152 1.79 26.87 8.10
C GLN A 152 1.46 26.12 9.39
N VAL A 153 2.36 26.15 10.38
CA VAL A 153 2.12 25.53 11.70
C VAL A 153 0.90 26.17 12.37
N ASP A 154 0.81 27.49 12.34
CA ASP A 154 -0.31 28.22 12.96
C ASP A 154 -1.65 27.91 12.28
N GLN A 155 -1.66 27.80 10.94
CA GLN A 155 -2.84 27.37 10.18
C GLN A 155 -3.25 25.94 10.55
N LEU A 156 -2.30 25.01 10.57
CA LEU A 156 -2.56 23.60 10.91
C LEU A 156 -3.06 23.43 12.34
N LEU A 157 -2.53 24.20 13.29
CA LEU A 157 -2.96 24.15 14.69
C LEU A 157 -4.23 24.96 14.98
N ALA A 158 -4.73 25.76 14.03
CA ALA A 158 -5.94 26.58 14.24
C ALA A 158 -7.21 25.74 14.43
N CYS A 159 -7.23 24.50 13.91
CA CYS A 159 -8.36 23.59 14.06
C CYS A 159 -8.42 22.92 15.45
N LEU A 160 -7.37 23.07 16.27
CA LEU A 160 -7.29 22.45 17.58
C LEU A 160 -7.79 23.38 18.70
N PRO A 161 -8.34 22.82 19.80
CA PRO A 161 -8.65 23.60 21.00
C PRO A 161 -7.40 24.31 21.55
N PRO A 162 -7.54 25.49 22.19
CA PRO A 162 -6.41 26.29 22.68
C PRO A 162 -5.45 25.53 23.61
N ILE A 163 -5.97 24.63 24.45
CA ILE A 163 -5.18 23.81 25.38
C ILE A 163 -4.24 22.88 24.60
N SER A 164 -4.76 22.20 23.58
CA SER A 164 -3.99 21.27 22.74
C SER A 164 -2.96 22.03 21.90
N LYS A 165 -3.36 23.17 21.30
CA LYS A 165 -2.44 24.03 20.54
C LYS A 165 -1.27 24.48 21.41
N ARG A 166 -1.54 24.97 22.63
CA ARG A 166 -0.49 25.38 23.58
C ARG A 166 0.44 24.23 23.92
N LYS A 167 -0.11 23.06 24.28
CA LYS A 167 0.69 21.87 24.61
C LYS A 167 1.63 21.47 23.48
N ILE A 168 1.15 21.44 22.23
CA ILE A 168 1.98 21.10 21.07
C ILE A 168 3.06 22.15 20.83
N THR A 169 2.71 23.44 20.96
CA THR A 169 3.65 24.55 20.77
C THR A 169 4.77 24.53 21.82
N ASP A 170 4.44 24.30 23.09
CA ASP A 170 5.41 24.17 24.18
C ASP A 170 6.36 22.99 23.92
N MET A 171 5.84 21.83 23.50
CA MET A 171 6.65 20.67 23.13
C MET A 171 7.54 20.94 21.90
N MET A 172 7.08 21.75 20.94
CA MET A 172 7.89 22.15 19.78
C MET A 172 9.03 23.09 20.19
N ALA A 173 8.82 23.96 21.18
CA ALA A 173 9.84 24.88 21.67
C ALA A 173 10.93 24.17 22.49
N GLU A 174 10.57 23.11 23.21
CA GLU A 174 11.50 22.32 24.04
C GLU A 174 12.25 21.23 23.25
N SER A 175 11.73 20.83 22.09
CA SER A 175 12.30 19.74 21.29
C SER A 175 13.18 20.26 20.15
N ALA A 176 14.30 19.58 19.89
CA ALA A 176 15.15 19.81 18.73
C ALA A 176 15.35 18.49 17.96
N PRO A 177 14.29 17.94 17.33
CA PRO A 177 14.34 16.63 16.70
C PRO A 177 15.26 16.64 15.47
N THR A 178 16.09 15.61 15.39
CA THR A 178 16.91 15.30 14.22
C THR A 178 16.03 14.98 13.01
N ALA A 179 16.58 15.09 11.80
CA ALA A 179 15.86 14.76 10.56
C ALA A 179 15.31 13.31 10.57
N ALA A 180 16.03 12.38 11.19
CA ALA A 180 15.60 10.99 11.33
C ALA A 180 14.39 10.84 12.27
N GLU A 181 14.35 11.57 13.37
CA GLU A 181 13.22 11.59 14.31
C GLU A 181 11.98 12.21 13.68
N LYS A 182 12.15 13.31 12.93
CA LYS A 182 11.05 13.90 12.15
C LYS A 182 10.48 12.91 11.15
N SER A 183 11.35 12.25 10.37
CA SER A 183 10.92 11.23 9.40
C SER A 183 10.18 10.07 10.07
N THR A 184 10.62 9.67 11.27
CA THR A 184 9.96 8.61 12.05
C THR A 184 8.57 9.07 12.52
N CYS A 185 8.45 10.30 13.01
CA CYS A 185 7.17 10.86 13.47
C CYS A 185 6.19 11.05 12.31
N ILE A 186 6.67 11.50 11.15
CA ILE A 186 5.88 11.58 9.92
C ILE A 186 5.38 10.19 9.50
N SER A 187 6.26 9.18 9.49
CA SER A 187 5.87 7.81 9.12
C SER A 187 4.81 7.24 10.07
N LYS A 188 4.94 7.50 11.37
CA LYS A 188 3.92 7.16 12.37
C LYS A 188 2.60 7.85 12.08
N MET A 189 2.62 9.15 11.82
CA MET A 189 1.40 9.92 11.51
C MET A 189 0.71 9.41 10.25
N LEU A 190 1.44 9.08 9.18
CA LEU A 190 0.85 8.47 7.98
C LEU A 190 0.21 7.10 8.28
N SER A 191 0.86 6.30 9.15
CA SER A 191 0.32 5.01 9.59
C SER A 191 -0.97 5.17 10.39
N GLU A 192 -1.04 6.14 11.30
CA GLU A 192 -2.27 6.49 12.04
C GLU A 192 -3.38 6.95 11.10
N VAL A 193 -3.09 7.81 10.12
CA VAL A 193 -4.07 8.27 9.13
C VAL A 193 -4.63 7.09 8.34
N ARG A 194 -3.78 6.16 7.87
CA ARG A 194 -4.24 4.91 7.23
C ARG A 194 -5.06 4.04 8.18
N GLY A 195 -4.71 4.02 9.46
CA GLY A 195 -5.52 3.41 10.52
C GLY A 195 -6.93 4.00 10.61
N PHE A 196 -7.05 5.33 10.64
CA PHE A 196 -8.35 6.01 10.67
C PHE A 196 -9.19 5.78 9.42
N VAL A 197 -8.55 5.64 8.25
CA VAL A 197 -9.23 5.23 7.02
C VAL A 197 -9.77 3.81 7.15
N SER A 198 -8.96 2.86 7.62
CA SER A 198 -9.39 1.45 7.79
C SER A 198 -10.52 1.29 8.82
N GLN A 199 -10.59 2.19 9.81
CA GLN A 199 -11.66 2.23 10.82
C GLN A 199 -12.92 2.96 10.31
N GLY A 200 -12.89 3.56 9.12
CA GLY A 200 -14.00 4.33 8.57
C GLY A 200 -14.22 5.70 9.21
N ILE A 201 -13.28 6.16 10.04
CA ILE A 201 -13.29 7.52 10.63
C ILE A 201 -13.06 8.55 9.54
N ILE A 202 -12.08 8.29 8.67
CA ILE A 202 -11.78 9.11 7.49
C ILE A 202 -12.23 8.35 6.26
N ARG A 203 -13.11 8.98 5.47
CA ARG A 203 -13.60 8.43 4.20
C ARG A 203 -12.87 9.11 3.05
N LEU A 204 -11.86 8.44 2.49
CA LEU A 204 -11.02 9.02 1.43
C LEU A 204 -11.85 9.43 0.21
N GLU A 205 -13.00 8.80 -0.04
CA GLU A 205 -13.91 9.17 -1.13
C GLU A 205 -14.46 10.59 -0.99
N LYS A 206 -14.48 11.15 0.22
CA LYS A 206 -14.94 12.52 0.49
C LYS A 206 -13.79 13.51 0.64
N VAL A 207 -12.66 13.05 1.19
CA VAL A 207 -11.51 13.91 1.48
C VAL A 207 -10.62 14.07 0.26
N ASP A 208 -10.29 12.95 -0.38
CA ASP A 208 -9.34 12.88 -1.49
C ASP A 208 -9.58 11.59 -2.30
N PRO A 209 -10.48 11.63 -3.29
CA PRO A 209 -10.93 10.45 -4.03
C PRO A 209 -9.79 9.70 -4.75
N GLU A 210 -8.70 10.38 -5.10
CA GLU A 210 -7.57 9.73 -5.76
C GLU A 210 -6.79 8.79 -4.84
N LEU A 211 -6.83 9.04 -3.53
CA LEU A 211 -6.21 8.18 -2.52
C LEU A 211 -7.06 6.95 -2.19
N HIS A 212 -8.32 6.92 -2.63
CA HIS A 212 -9.19 5.78 -2.42
C HIS A 212 -8.67 4.55 -3.18
N ILE A 213 -8.69 3.41 -2.50
CA ILE A 213 -8.21 2.13 -3.02
C ILE A 213 -9.43 1.24 -3.23
N PRO A 214 -9.84 0.99 -4.49
CA PRO A 214 -10.91 0.04 -4.79
C PRO A 214 -10.58 -1.36 -4.26
N GLU A 215 -11.58 -2.09 -3.79
CA GLU A 215 -11.39 -3.44 -3.21
C GLU A 215 -10.85 -4.47 -4.21
N ASN A 216 -11.03 -4.22 -5.50
CA ASN A 216 -10.61 -5.08 -6.61
C ASN A 216 -9.43 -4.50 -7.40
N ILE A 217 -8.66 -3.57 -6.82
CA ILE A 217 -7.57 -2.90 -7.53
C ILE A 217 -6.53 -3.88 -8.10
N GLU A 218 -6.17 -4.94 -7.37
CA GLU A 218 -5.21 -5.93 -7.86
C GLU A 218 -5.73 -6.69 -9.09
N GLU A 219 -7.02 -7.03 -9.11
CA GLU A 219 -7.69 -7.66 -10.25
C GLU A 219 -7.76 -6.70 -11.44
N MET A 220 -8.11 -5.43 -11.23
CA MET A 220 -8.13 -4.41 -12.28
C MET A 220 -6.75 -4.21 -12.91
N LEU A 221 -5.70 -4.15 -12.10
CA LEU A 221 -4.33 -3.94 -12.57
C LEU A 221 -3.74 -5.19 -13.23
N SER A 222 -4.19 -6.39 -12.86
CA SER A 222 -3.77 -7.63 -13.52
C SER A 222 -4.47 -7.84 -14.86
N VAL A 223 -5.73 -7.42 -15.01
CA VAL A 223 -6.44 -7.44 -16.30
C VAL A 223 -5.84 -6.40 -17.26
N ASN A 224 -5.52 -5.21 -16.76
CA ASN A 224 -4.89 -4.16 -17.57
C ASN A 224 -3.45 -4.47 -18.00
N ALA A 225 -2.80 -5.48 -17.40
CA ALA A 225 -1.49 -5.95 -17.86
C ALA A 225 -1.54 -6.58 -19.27
N PHE A 226 -2.73 -6.93 -19.78
CA PHE A 226 -2.93 -7.51 -21.11
C PHE A 226 -3.49 -6.51 -22.15
N ALA A 227 -3.95 -5.34 -21.72
CA ALA A 227 -4.43 -4.30 -22.60
C ALA A 227 -3.34 -3.23 -22.77
N THR A 228 -2.44 -3.44 -23.72
CA THR A 228 -1.69 -2.33 -24.32
C THR A 228 -2.68 -1.48 -25.11
N PRO A 229 -2.90 -0.20 -24.79
CA PRO A 229 -3.63 0.67 -25.68
C PRO A 229 -2.65 1.11 -26.77
N THR A 230 -2.75 0.47 -27.94
CA THR A 230 -2.24 1.08 -29.17
C THR A 230 -3.04 2.36 -29.38
N PHE A 231 -2.38 3.50 -29.22
CA PHE A 231 -2.93 4.77 -29.67
C PHE A 231 -3.08 4.69 -31.19
N ASP A 232 -4.31 4.56 -31.67
CA ASP A 232 -4.66 4.98 -33.01
C ASP A 232 -5.79 6.00 -32.91
N ALA A 233 -5.46 7.20 -33.38
CA ALA A 233 -6.34 8.33 -33.51
C ALA A 233 -7.52 7.98 -34.43
N GLU A 234 -8.70 8.47 -34.06
CA GLU A 234 -9.83 8.57 -34.98
C GLU A 234 -9.41 9.38 -36.23
N PRO A 235 -9.87 8.98 -37.43
CA PRO A 235 -11.01 9.72 -37.96
C PRO A 235 -12.09 8.82 -38.60
N ALA A 236 -13.32 9.28 -38.41
CA ALA A 236 -14.58 9.01 -39.10
C ALA A 236 -14.61 8.20 -40.41
N ALA A 237 -15.74 7.47 -40.53
CA ALA A 237 -16.57 7.22 -41.73
C ALA A 237 -16.62 5.78 -42.29
N LYS A 238 -17.80 5.18 -42.05
CA LYS A 238 -18.55 4.12 -42.76
C LYS A 238 -17.94 3.56 -44.07
N LYS A 239 -17.81 2.23 -44.15
CA LYS A 239 -18.37 1.43 -45.26
C LYS A 239 -18.44 -0.06 -44.92
N ASP A 240 -19.60 -0.65 -45.25
CA ASP A 240 -19.88 -2.08 -45.28
C ASP A 240 -18.80 -2.88 -46.02
N SER A 241 -18.36 -3.99 -45.43
CA SER A 241 -17.80 -5.13 -46.15
C SER A 241 -17.93 -6.39 -45.29
N LYS A 242 -18.78 -7.32 -45.73
CA LYS A 242 -18.75 -8.72 -45.28
C LYS A 242 -17.35 -9.30 -45.53
N PRO A 243 -16.90 -10.25 -44.69
CA PRO A 243 -16.09 -11.33 -45.19
C PRO A 243 -16.76 -12.68 -44.90
N ASN A 244 -16.96 -13.45 -45.96
CA ASN A 244 -17.05 -14.90 -45.90
C ASN A 244 -15.70 -15.43 -46.37
N ILE A 245 -14.98 -16.19 -45.56
CA ILE A 245 -14.03 -17.28 -45.94
C ILE A 245 -13.57 -17.96 -44.63
N VAL A 246 -14.11 -19.15 -44.37
CA VAL A 246 -13.44 -20.48 -44.34
C VAL A 246 -12.35 -20.65 -43.27
N GLY A 247 -12.77 -21.30 -42.18
CA GLY A 247 -12.10 -22.43 -41.51
C GLY A 247 -10.58 -22.47 -41.40
N ASP A 248 -10.10 -22.06 -40.22
CA ASP A 248 -9.20 -22.90 -39.42
C ASP A 248 -9.44 -22.53 -37.95
N SER A 249 -10.30 -23.28 -37.26
CA SER A 249 -10.62 -23.04 -35.85
C SER A 249 -9.85 -24.04 -35.00
N ASP A 250 -8.75 -23.53 -34.43
CA ASP A 250 -7.93 -24.20 -33.42
C ASP A 250 -8.83 -24.80 -32.32
N PRO A 251 -8.70 -26.09 -31.94
CA PRO A 251 -9.55 -26.72 -30.92
C PRO A 251 -9.48 -26.01 -29.56
N ALA A 252 -8.39 -25.31 -29.27
CA ALA A 252 -8.25 -24.48 -28.07
C ALA A 252 -9.21 -23.27 -28.07
N SER A 253 -9.42 -22.62 -29.21
CA SER A 253 -10.29 -21.44 -29.34
C SER A 253 -11.78 -21.80 -29.27
N GLN A 254 -12.15 -23.04 -29.65
CA GLN A 254 -13.50 -23.55 -29.48
C GLN A 254 -13.82 -23.86 -28.01
N GLN A 255 -12.86 -24.45 -27.28
CA GLN A 255 -13.01 -24.75 -25.87
C GLN A 255 -13.11 -23.48 -25.00
N GLU A 256 -12.34 -22.45 -25.33
CA GLU A 256 -12.43 -21.14 -24.67
C GLU A 256 -13.76 -20.45 -24.95
N ASN A 257 -14.26 -20.50 -26.19
CA ASN A 257 -15.57 -19.95 -26.54
C ASN A 257 -16.73 -20.67 -25.82
N GLU A 258 -16.66 -22.00 -25.67
CA GLU A 258 -17.66 -22.74 -24.89
C GLU A 258 -17.61 -22.39 -23.39
N PHE A 259 -16.41 -22.26 -22.83
CA PHE A 259 -16.24 -21.86 -21.44
C PHE A 259 -16.79 -20.45 -21.18
N LEU A 260 -16.47 -19.51 -22.07
CA LEU A 260 -16.99 -18.14 -22.02
C LEU A 260 -18.50 -18.09 -22.15
N LYS A 261 -19.11 -18.86 -23.07
CA LYS A 261 -20.57 -18.95 -23.19
C LYS A 261 -21.24 -19.46 -21.92
N ARG A 262 -20.66 -20.50 -21.28
CA ARG A 262 -21.18 -21.02 -20.00
C ARG A 262 -21.08 -19.96 -18.89
N LYS A 263 -19.97 -19.24 -18.81
CA LYS A 263 -19.74 -18.20 -17.80
C LYS A 263 -20.66 -16.99 -18.01
N VAL A 264 -20.90 -16.59 -19.26
CA VAL A 264 -21.85 -15.53 -19.62
C VAL A 264 -23.28 -15.93 -19.22
N ASN A 265 -23.70 -17.17 -19.50
CA ASN A 265 -25.02 -17.65 -19.10
C ASN A 265 -25.17 -17.72 -17.57
N GLN A 266 -24.12 -18.13 -16.86
CA GLN A 266 -24.11 -18.14 -15.40
C GLN A 266 -24.22 -16.73 -14.81
N LEU A 267 -23.41 -15.78 -15.30
CA LEU A 267 -23.48 -14.38 -14.86
C LEU A 267 -24.83 -13.74 -15.20
N ALA A 268 -25.42 -14.06 -16.36
CA ALA A 268 -26.76 -13.59 -16.71
C ALA A 268 -27.83 -14.11 -15.75
N SER A 269 -27.72 -15.38 -15.32
CA SER A 269 -28.59 -15.97 -14.30
C SER A 269 -28.44 -15.27 -12.95
N GLU A 270 -27.20 -15.05 -12.49
CA GLU A 270 -26.90 -14.38 -11.22
C GLU A 270 -27.38 -12.91 -11.23
N VAL A 271 -27.21 -12.19 -12.34
CA VAL A 271 -27.73 -10.82 -12.49
C VAL A 271 -29.25 -10.80 -12.39
N ASN A 272 -29.95 -11.78 -12.97
CA ASN A 272 -31.40 -11.87 -12.87
C ASN A 272 -31.86 -12.22 -11.44
N ALA A 273 -31.15 -13.11 -10.75
CA ALA A 273 -31.42 -13.43 -9.35
C ALA A 273 -31.22 -12.20 -8.44
N LEU A 274 -30.10 -11.49 -8.58
CA LEU A 274 -29.81 -10.27 -7.81
C LEU A 274 -30.80 -9.14 -8.09
N LYS A 275 -31.28 -9.00 -9.34
CA LYS A 275 -32.35 -8.04 -9.67
C LYS A 275 -33.67 -8.41 -8.98
N HIS A 276 -34.00 -9.69 -8.93
CA HIS A 276 -35.20 -10.16 -8.23
C HIS A 276 -35.09 -9.89 -6.71
N GLU A 277 -33.97 -10.23 -6.09
CA GLU A 277 -33.71 -9.94 -4.68
C GLU A 277 -33.75 -8.45 -4.37
N ASN A 278 -33.15 -7.61 -5.23
CA ASN A 278 -33.24 -6.15 -5.09
C ASN A 278 -34.68 -5.64 -5.16
N SER A 279 -35.52 -6.22 -6.02
CA SER A 279 -36.95 -5.88 -6.08
C SER A 279 -37.65 -6.23 -4.77
N VAL A 280 -37.45 -7.46 -4.28
CA VAL A 280 -38.07 -7.93 -3.03
C VAL A 280 -37.64 -7.09 -1.83
N LEU A 281 -36.35 -6.70 -1.76
CA LEU A 281 -35.85 -5.84 -0.69
C LEU A 281 -36.45 -4.43 -0.76
N LYS A 282 -36.61 -3.86 -1.96
CA LYS A 282 -37.30 -2.58 -2.15
C LYS A 282 -38.75 -2.63 -1.73
N ASP A 283 -39.46 -3.71 -2.04
CA ASP A 283 -40.86 -3.90 -1.63
C ASP A 283 -40.99 -4.02 -0.12
N LYS A 284 -40.13 -4.82 0.53
CA LYS A 284 -40.06 -4.91 1.99
C LYS A 284 -39.75 -3.57 2.65
N LEU A 285 -38.81 -2.81 2.08
CA LEU A 285 -38.43 -1.48 2.58
C LEU A 285 -39.57 -0.47 2.40
N SER A 286 -40.32 -0.55 1.29
CA SER A 286 -41.53 0.24 1.08
C SER A 286 -42.65 -0.15 2.06
N GLN A 287 -42.78 -1.42 2.40
CA GLN A 287 -43.80 -1.90 3.34
C GLN A 287 -43.49 -1.42 4.77
N ILE A 288 -42.22 -1.46 5.18
CA ILE A 288 -41.77 -0.91 6.48
C ILE A 288 -42.07 0.60 6.55
N LYS A 289 -41.78 1.35 5.49
CA LYS A 289 -42.07 2.80 5.42
C LYS A 289 -43.56 3.17 5.43
N LYS A 290 -44.47 2.22 5.18
CA LYS A 290 -45.92 2.45 5.25
C LYS A 290 -46.49 2.18 6.64
N ILE A 291 -45.72 1.48 7.49
CA ILE A 291 -46.14 1.06 8.83
C ILE A 291 -45.47 1.94 9.91
N ALA A 292 -44.28 2.48 9.63
CA ALA A 292 -43.60 3.51 10.43
C ALA A 292 -44.09 4.92 10.05
#